data_AF-A0A0C2C4C2-F1
#
_entry.id   AF-A0A0C2C4C2-F1
#
_cell.length_a   1.000
_cell.length_b   1.000
_cell.length_c   1.000
_cell.angle_alpha   90.00
_cell.angle_beta   90.00
_cell.angle_gamma   90.00
#
_symmetry.space_group_name_H-M   'P 1'
#
loop_
_entity.id
_entity.type
_entity.pdbx_description
1 polymer ?
#
loop_
_entity_poly.entity_id
_entity_poly.type
_entity_poly.pdbx_seq_one_letter_code
_entity_poly.pdbx_strand_id
1 'polypeptide(L)' 'EDYGQLRCLSYPNTDVFLLCFSMVDPKTLDVCQTVWLPEIRKYAGDNVPVILVGTKKTSWTRLKSRRRFRWKQHGRQPHR' A
#
# COMPACT_ATOMS: atom_id res chain seq x y z
N GLU A 1 -15.15 -16.33 10.81
CA GLU A 1 -14.74 -15.31 11.81
C GLU A 1 -13.74 -15.87 12.83
N ASP A 2 -13.22 -17.07 12.59
CA ASP A 2 -12.50 -17.89 13.58
C ASP A 2 -11.03 -17.49 13.76
N TYR A 3 -10.50 -16.68 12.84
CA TYR A 3 -9.11 -16.20 12.90
C TYR A 3 -8.90 -15.13 13.98
N GLY A 4 -9.96 -14.48 14.48
CA GLY A 4 -9.83 -13.42 15.49
C GLY A 4 -9.23 -13.93 16.80
N GLN A 5 -9.77 -15.03 17.34
CA GLN A 5 -9.31 -15.59 18.62
C GLN A 5 -7.87 -16.10 18.54
N LEU A 6 -7.51 -16.79 17.45
CA LEU A 6 -6.16 -17.29 17.23
C LEU A 6 -5.13 -16.16 17.09
N ARG A 7 -5.52 -15.02 16.49
CA ARG A 7 -4.64 -13.87 16.34
C ARG A 7 -4.30 -13.23 17.69
N CYS A 8 -5.29 -13.10 18.58
CA CYS A 8 -5.08 -12.54 19.91
C CYS A 8 -4.06 -13.33 20.73
N LEU A 9 -3.93 -14.64 20.51
CA LEU A 9 -2.91 -15.47 21.17
C LEU A 9 -1.48 -15.12 20.72
N SER A 10 -1.31 -14.47 19.57
CA SER A 10 0.01 -14.11 19.02
C SER A 10 0.52 -12.74 19.47
N TYR A 11 -0.33 -11.94 20.14
CA TYR A 11 0.00 -10.55 20.50
C TYR A 11 0.85 -10.38 21.77
N PRO A 12 0.76 -11.23 22.81
CA PRO A 12 1.61 -11.10 23.99
C PRO A 12 3.10 -11.16 23.62
N ASN A 13 3.92 -10.35 24.29
CA ASN A 13 5.37 -10.25 24.08
C ASN A 13 5.78 -9.87 22.64
N THR A 14 4.91 -9.19 21.89
CA THR A 14 5.27 -8.62 20.59
C THR A 14 5.92 -7.25 20.77
N ASP A 15 7.14 -7.08 20.26
CA ASP A 15 7.88 -5.81 20.35
C ASP A 15 7.42 -4.77 19.32
N VAL A 16 6.87 -5.21 18.17
CA VAL A 16 6.44 -4.32 17.08
C VAL A 16 5.35 -4.98 16.22
N PHE A 17 4.37 -4.18 15.79
CA PHE A 17 3.36 -4.61 14.83
C PHE A 17 3.57 -3.97 13.46
N LEU A 18 3.42 -4.77 12.41
CA LEU A 18 3.34 -4.30 11.03
C LEU A 18 1.87 -4.29 10.59
N LEU A 19 1.33 -3.09 10.37
CA LEU A 19 -0.05 -2.93 9.92
C LEU A 19 -0.07 -2.64 8.42
N CYS A 20 -0.49 -3.64 7.65
CA CYS A 20 -0.40 -3.61 6.20
C CYS A 20 -1.73 -3.21 5.55
N PHE A 21 -1.70 -2.24 4.63
CA PHE A 21 -2.84 -1.88 3.78
C PHE A 21 -2.45 -1.93 2.30
N SER A 22 -3.43 -1.96 1.40
CA SER A 22 -3.22 -1.98 -0.05
C SER A 22 -3.23 -0.55 -0.61
N MET A 23 -2.17 -0.14 -1.31
CA MET A 23 -2.15 1.16 -2.00
C MET A 23 -3.08 1.22 -3.21
N VAL A 24 -3.57 0.07 -3.70
CA VAL A 24 -4.57 0.00 -4.78
C VAL A 24 -5.98 0.17 -4.24
N ASP A 25 -6.20 -0.09 -2.95
CA ASP A 25 -7.53 -0.03 -2.33
C ASP A 25 -7.48 0.76 -1.00
N PRO A 26 -7.78 2.07 -1.04
CA PRO A 26 -7.74 2.94 0.13
C PRO A 26 -8.65 2.48 1.28
N LYS A 27 -9.74 1.75 1.02
CA LYS A 27 -10.65 1.27 2.08
C LYS A 27 -9.94 0.34 3.07
N THR A 28 -8.90 -0.34 2.61
CA THR A 28 -8.08 -1.21 3.48
C THR A 28 -7.33 -0.42 4.56
N LEU A 29 -7.01 0.86 4.29
CA LEU A 29 -6.41 1.75 5.29
C LEU A 29 -7.44 2.13 6.37
N ASP A 30 -8.68 2.40 5.98
CA ASP A 30 -9.75 2.75 6.91
C ASP A 30 -10.00 1.59 7.89
N VAL A 31 -10.00 0.35 7.40
CA VAL A 31 -10.12 -0.85 8.24
C VAL A 31 -8.92 -0.98 9.19
N CYS A 32 -7.71 -0.65 8.74
CA CYS A 32 -6.52 -0.62 9.62
C CYS A 32 -6.70 0.34 10.80
N GLN A 33 -7.26 1.52 10.56
CA GLN A 33 -7.46 2.52 11.60
C GLN A 33 -8.64 2.21 12.52
N THR A 34 -9.72 1.66 12.00
CA THR A 34 -10.99 1.49 12.72
C THR A 34 -11.16 0.13 13.39
N VAL A 35 -10.48 -0.91 12.88
CA VAL A 35 -10.60 -2.28 13.38
C VAL A 35 -9.27 -2.74 13.99
N TRP A 36 -8.21 -2.77 13.17
CA TRP A 36 -6.97 -3.42 13.57
C TRP A 36 -6.18 -2.65 14.61
N LEU A 37 -6.06 -1.33 14.47
CA LEU A 37 -5.34 -0.51 15.44
C LEU A 37 -6.01 -0.56 16.83
N PRO A 38 -7.33 -0.37 16.99
CA PRO A 38 -8.00 -0.55 18.29
C PRO A 38 -7.86 -1.97 18.85
N GLU A 39 -7.90 -3.01 18.01
CA GLU A 39 -7.69 -4.40 18.44
C GLU A 39 -6.29 -4.60 19.02
N ILE A 40 -5.25 -4.15 18.31
CA ILE A 40 -3.85 -4.23 18.78
C ILE A 40 -3.69 -3.47 20.09
N ARG A 41 -4.25 -2.25 20.19
CA ARG A 41 -4.18 -1.44 21.42
C ARG A 41 -4.87 -2.12 22.60
N LYS A 42 -6.01 -2.78 22.36
CA LYS A 42 -6.75 -3.53 23.39
C LYS A 42 -5.96 -4.71 23.97
N TYR A 43 -5.23 -5.44 23.13
CA TYR A 43 -4.62 -6.72 23.51
C TYR A 43 -3.11 -6.66 23.75
N ALA A 44 -2.39 -5.81 23.02
CA ALA A 44 -0.93 -5.63 23.15
C ALA A 44 -0.56 -4.38 23.96
N GLY A 45 -1.47 -3.41 24.10
CA GLY A 45 -1.27 -2.18 24.84
C GLY A 45 -0.81 -0.99 24.00
N ASP A 46 -0.88 0.21 24.60
CA ASP A 46 -0.61 1.47 23.92
C ASP A 46 0.88 1.75 23.68
N ASN A 47 1.75 1.07 24.43
CA ASN A 47 3.20 1.28 24.37
C ASN A 47 3.89 0.54 23.22
N VAL A 48 3.22 -0.42 22.58
CA VAL A 48 3.84 -1.19 21.48
C VAL A 48 3.82 -0.35 20.20
N PRO A 49 4.97 -0.16 19.53
CA PRO A 49 5.04 0.57 18.28
C PRO A 49 4.30 -0.18 17.15
N VAL A 50 3.60 0.60 16.31
CA VAL A 50 2.89 0.09 15.13
C VAL A 50 3.43 0.81 13.90
N ILE A 51 3.92 0.05 12.92
CA ILE A 51 4.43 0.57 11.65
C ILE A 51 3.38 0.32 10.57
N LEU A 52 2.92 1.38 9.93
CA LEU A 52 1.98 1.29 8.81
C LEU A 52 2.72 1.00 7.50
N VAL A 53 2.35 -0.07 6.80
CA VAL A 53 3.01 -0.55 5.58
C VAL A 53 2.04 -0.49 4.40
N GLY A 54 2.34 0.36 3.42
CA GLY A 54 1.65 0.39 2.14
C GLY A 54 2.15 -0.73 1.23
N THR A 55 1.28 -1.68 0.90
CA THR A 55 1.56 -2.82 0.02
C THR A 55 0.97 -2.61 -1.38
N LYS A 56 1.30 -3.49 -2.33
CA LYS A 56 0.74 -3.50 -3.71
C LYS A 56 0.94 -2.17 -4.45
N LYS A 57 2.18 -1.67 -4.54
CA LYS A 57 2.48 -0.49 -5.37
C LYS A 57 2.26 -0.85 -6.84
N THR A 58 1.16 -0.39 -7.44
CA THR A 58 0.95 -0.61 -8.86
C THR A 58 2.08 0.05 -9.66
N SER A 59 2.75 -0.71 -10.52
CA SER A 59 3.85 -0.23 -11.37
C SER A 59 3.36 0.65 -12.54
N TRP A 60 2.04 0.72 -12.76
CA TRP A 60 1.42 1.50 -13.83
C TRP A 60 1.58 3.01 -13.71
N THR A 61 1.97 3.54 -12.54
CA THR A 61 2.32 4.96 -12.40
C THR A 61 3.51 5.35 -13.27
N ARG A 62 4.35 4.40 -13.72
CA ARG A 62 5.48 4.68 -14.64
C ARG A 62 5.11 4.64 -16.13
N LEU A 63 3.92 4.12 -16.51
CA LEU A 63 3.55 3.93 -17.92
C LEU A 63 2.67 5.05 -18.52
N LYS A 64 2.28 6.07 -17.75
CA LYS A 64 1.60 7.27 -18.30
C LYS A 64 2.52 8.43 -18.70
N SER A 65 3.84 8.30 -18.54
CA SER A 65 4.79 9.40 -18.85
C SER A 65 5.77 9.13 -20.01
N ARG A 66 5.55 8.10 -20.85
CA ARG A 66 6.32 7.90 -22.10
C ARG A 66 5.43 7.76 -23.34
N ARG A 67 4.50 8.69 -23.52
CA ARG A 67 4.00 9.07 -24.86
C ARG A 67 4.33 10.53 -25.13
N ARG A 68 5.61 10.80 -25.38
CA ARG A 68 6.03 11.98 -26.14
C ARG A 68 7.27 11.59 -26.94
N PHE A 69 7.23 11.93 -28.23
CA PHE A 69 8.26 11.70 -29.27
C PHE A 69 8.41 10.25 -29.74
N ARG A 70 8.41 9.92 -31.04
CA ARG A 70 8.70 10.60 -32.33
C ARG A 70 8.13 9.64 -33.41
N TRP A 71 7.64 10.06 -34.59
CA TRP A 71 8.40 10.36 -35.80
C TRP A 71 7.49 11.06 -36.84
N LYS A 72 7.85 12.27 -37.28
CA LYS A 72 7.59 12.72 -38.67
C LYS A 72 8.95 12.95 -39.29
N GLN A 73 9.39 11.99 -40.09
CA GLN A 73 10.45 12.16 -41.08
C GLN A 73 9.95 11.47 -42.33
N HIS A 74 9.58 12.26 -43.34
CA HIS A 74 9.92 12.10 -44.75
C HIS A 74 8.94 12.88 -45.62
N GLY A 75 9.50 13.86 -46.34
CA GLY A 75 8.82 14.70 -47.31
C GLY A 75 9.81 15.75 -47.81
N ARG A 76 10.82 15.27 -48.54
CA ARG A 76 11.88 16.06 -49.19
C ARG A 76 11.27 17.24 -49.97
N GLN A 77 11.86 18.42 -49.83
CA GLN A 77 12.11 19.30 -50.97
C GLN A 77 13.53 19.85 -50.83
N PRO A 78 14.30 19.89 -51.94
CA PRO A 78 14.58 21.21 -52.49
C PRO A 78 14.57 21.27 -54.03
N HIS A 79 14.00 22.39 -54.48
CA HIS A 79 14.44 23.32 -55.53
C HIS A 79 14.60 22.92 -57.02
N ARG A 80 13.92 23.79 -57.80
CA ARG A 80 14.05 24.22 -59.21
C ARG A 80 13.45 23.32 -60.27
#